data_AF-X1R8M6-F1
#
_entry.id   AF-X1R8M6-F1
#
_cell.length_a   1.000
_cell.length_b   1.000
_cell.length_c   1.000
_cell.angle_alpha   90.00
_cell.angle_beta   90.00
_cell.angle_gamma   90.00
#
_symmetry.space_group_name_H-M   'P 1'
#
loop_
_entity.id
_entity.type
_entity.pdbx_description
1 polymer ?
#
loop_
_entity_poly.entity_id
_entity_poly.type
_entity_poly.pdbx_seq_one_letter_code
_entity_poly.pdbx_strand_id
1 'polypeptide(L)'
;MPDKLNLQKIFFTPDVKHGLSLFNSDEINAIESLIIGQEGKYFIKCQIKNRYKIAKQEEIVRQLWIYRLLNEYNYPKERIGVKKIVYFASQTGAQFADIVVFREDLKHYCILFEIKRPYRTA
;
A
#
# COMPACT_ATOMS: atom_id res chain seq x y z
N MET A 1 17.44 17.83 -13.75
CA MET A 1 16.93 16.46 -13.47
C MET A 1 15.76 16.60 -12.53
N PRO A 2 14.61 15.95 -12.72
CA PRO A 2 13.57 16.00 -11.71
C PRO A 2 14.13 15.36 -10.43
N ASP A 3 14.04 16.07 -9.32
CA ASP A 3 14.55 15.61 -8.02
C ASP A 3 13.99 14.21 -7.72
N LYS A 4 14.89 13.24 -7.59
CA LYS A 4 14.52 11.87 -7.26
C LYS A 4 13.90 11.89 -5.86
N LEU A 5 12.65 11.43 -5.73
CA LEU A 5 12.02 11.29 -4.44
C LEU A 5 12.84 10.33 -3.58
N ASN A 6 13.26 10.80 -2.42
CA ASN A 6 13.91 9.96 -1.43
C ASN A 6 12.84 9.54 -0.40
N LEU A 7 12.37 8.29 -0.48
CA LEU A 7 11.33 7.80 0.43
C LEU A 7 11.79 7.82 1.88
N GLN A 8 13.08 7.61 2.13
CA GLN A 8 13.62 7.70 3.48
C GLN A 8 13.33 9.08 4.07
N LYS A 9 13.54 10.18 3.33
CA LYS A 9 13.19 11.53 3.83
C LYS A 9 11.70 11.72 4.15
N ILE A 10 10.78 10.98 3.50
CA ILE A 10 9.32 11.06 3.76
C ILE A 10 8.92 10.32 5.05
N PHE A 11 9.66 9.27 5.40
CA PHE A 11 9.34 8.39 6.53
C PHE A 11 10.28 8.53 7.74
N PHE A 12 11.39 9.24 7.61
CA PHE A 12 12.32 9.56 8.69
C PHE A 12 11.89 10.82 9.48
N THR A 13 10.63 10.88 9.92
CA THR A 13 10.29 11.81 11.02
C THR A 13 10.46 11.09 12.36
N PRO A 14 10.93 11.76 13.43
CA PRO A 14 11.21 11.14 14.73
C PRO A 14 10.03 10.37 15.33
N ASP A 15 8.82 10.71 14.89
CA ASP A 15 7.53 10.27 15.43
C ASP A 15 7.03 8.98 14.75
N VAL A 16 7.71 8.50 13.70
CA VAL A 16 7.37 7.27 12.98
C VAL A 16 8.08 6.08 13.63
N LYS A 17 7.43 5.46 14.61
CA LYS A 17 8.01 4.42 15.48
C LYS A 17 8.53 3.17 14.75
N HIS A 18 7.89 2.76 13.63
CA HIS A 18 8.19 1.49 12.94
C HIS A 18 8.10 1.57 11.39
N GLY A 19 8.09 2.77 10.81
CA GLY A 19 7.64 3.04 9.43
C GLY A 19 8.18 2.11 8.34
N LEU A 20 9.29 2.49 7.71
CA LEU A 20 9.91 1.68 6.65
C LEU A 20 10.82 0.58 7.20
N SER A 21 11.11 0.55 8.50
CA SER A 21 12.02 -0.44 9.09
C SER A 21 11.50 -1.88 9.01
N LEU A 22 10.20 -2.06 8.76
CA LEU A 22 9.63 -3.37 8.48
C LEU A 22 10.00 -3.93 7.11
N PHE A 23 10.44 -3.08 6.17
CA PHE A 23 10.71 -3.44 4.76
C PHE A 23 12.20 -3.38 4.48
N ASN A 24 12.71 -4.34 3.71
CA ASN A 24 14.11 -4.36 3.31
C ASN A 24 14.38 -3.38 2.15
N SER A 25 15.66 -3.17 1.84
CA SER A 25 16.08 -2.21 0.81
C SER A 25 15.57 -2.57 -0.58
N ASP A 26 15.46 -3.84 -0.94
CA ASP A 26 14.99 -4.27 -2.26
C ASP A 26 13.51 -3.95 -2.45
N GLU A 27 12.69 -4.18 -1.42
CA GLU A 27 11.28 -3.80 -1.40
C GLU A 27 11.12 -2.28 -1.55
N ILE A 28 11.90 -1.50 -0.80
CA ILE A 28 11.87 -0.04 -0.86
C ILE A 28 12.28 0.44 -2.26
N ASN A 29 13.38 -0.08 -2.81
CA ASN A 29 13.88 0.28 -4.13
C ASN A 29 12.88 -0.07 -5.24
N ALA A 30 12.23 -1.23 -5.15
CA ALA A 30 11.19 -1.64 -6.08
C ALA A 30 10.03 -0.65 -6.06
N ILE A 31 9.58 -0.23 -4.88
CA ILE A 31 8.52 0.76 -4.74
C ILE A 31 8.94 2.16 -5.20
N GLU A 32 10.17 2.60 -4.93
CA GLU A 32 10.70 3.87 -5.45
C GLU A 32 10.66 3.93 -6.98
N SER A 33 10.96 2.81 -7.65
CA SER A 33 10.92 2.72 -9.12
C SER A 33 9.52 2.91 -9.73
N LEU A 34 8.46 2.72 -8.93
CA LEU A 34 7.07 2.91 -9.35
C LEU A 34 6.58 4.36 -9.18
N ILE A 35 7.42 5.25 -8.64
CA ILE A 35 7.07 6.63 -8.34
C ILE A 35 7.55 7.57 -9.44
N ILE A 36 6.68 8.48 -9.86
CA ILE A 36 6.96 9.56 -10.79
C ILE A 36 6.67 10.91 -10.14
N GLY A 37 7.47 11.93 -10.48
CA GLY A 37 7.22 13.32 -10.12
C GLY A 37 6.52 14.06 -11.26
N GLN A 38 5.40 14.74 -10.98
CA GLN A 38 4.68 15.58 -11.93
C GLN A 38 4.11 16.81 -11.22
N GLU A 39 4.36 18.01 -11.74
CA GLU A 39 3.79 19.28 -11.23
C GLU A 39 3.98 19.46 -9.71
N GLY A 40 5.18 19.16 -9.20
CA GLY A 40 5.51 19.29 -7.78
C GLY A 40 4.83 18.25 -6.87
N LYS A 41 4.14 17.26 -7.43
CA LYS A 41 3.54 16.14 -6.70
C LYS A 41 4.17 14.83 -7.11
N TYR A 42 4.17 13.88 -6.18
CA TYR A 42 4.62 12.51 -6.45
C TYR A 42 3.44 11.58 -6.61
N PHE A 43 3.54 10.69 -7.59
CA PHE A 43 2.53 9.70 -7.92
C PHE A 43 3.16 8.32 -7.96
N ILE A 44 2.50 7.33 -7.36
CA ILE A 44 2.94 5.94 -7.36
C ILE A 44 2.00 5.10 -8.22
N LYS A 45 2.58 4.21 -9.04
CA LYS A 45 1.82 3.27 -9.87
C LYS A 45 1.27 2.13 -9.01
N CYS A 46 -0.06 2.02 -8.91
CA CYS A 46 -0.69 0.91 -8.20
C CYS A 46 -0.42 -0.41 -8.93
N GLN A 47 0.24 -1.35 -8.27
CA GLN A 47 0.65 -2.63 -8.87
C GLN A 47 -0.55 -3.49 -9.31
N ILE A 48 -1.68 -3.42 -8.58
CA ILE A 48 -2.90 -4.16 -8.90
C ILE A 48 -3.72 -3.49 -10.02
N LYS A 49 -4.02 -2.20 -9.87
CA LYS A 49 -4.93 -1.48 -10.78
C LYS A 49 -4.26 -0.86 -12.01
N ASN A 50 -2.92 -0.85 -12.05
CA ASN A 50 -2.12 -0.27 -13.13
C ASN A 50 -2.46 1.21 -13.42
N ARG A 51 -2.74 1.98 -12.36
CA ARG A 51 -3.08 3.42 -12.42
C ARG A 51 -2.25 4.18 -11.40
N TYR A 52 -1.90 5.42 -11.73
CA TYR A 52 -1.19 6.30 -10.79
C TYR A 52 -2.11 6.85 -9.71
N LYS A 53 -1.58 6.96 -8.50
CA LYS A 53 -2.22 7.58 -7.33
C LYS A 53 -1.21 8.52 -6.67
N ILE A 54 -1.70 9.56 -6.00
CA ILE A 54 -0.83 10.44 -5.20
C ILE A 54 -0.08 9.58 -4.18
N ALA A 55 1.24 9.69 -4.14
CA ALA A 55 2.13 8.93 -3.26
C ALA A 55 2.07 9.46 -1.82
N LYS A 56 0.88 9.39 -1.21
CA LYS A 56 0.70 9.63 0.22
C LYS A 56 1.39 8.53 1.02
N GLN A 57 1.74 8.80 2.28
CA GLN A 57 2.41 7.83 3.15
C GLN A 57 1.66 6.49 3.21
N GLU A 58 0.34 6.53 3.40
CA GLU A 58 -0.49 5.31 3.45
C GLU A 58 -0.54 4.59 2.11
N GLU A 59 -0.46 5.31 0.99
CA GLU A 59 -0.41 4.69 -0.34
C GLU A 59 0.92 3.97 -0.56
N ILE A 60 2.04 4.57 -0.14
CA ILE A 60 3.36 3.94 -0.24
C ILE A 60 3.40 2.66 0.59
N VAL A 61 2.90 2.70 1.85
CA VAL A 61 2.77 1.52 2.70
C VAL A 61 1.83 0.47 2.06
N ARG A 62 0.73 0.89 1.43
CA ARG A 62 -0.15 -0.03 0.67
C ARG A 62 0.59 -0.72 -0.46
N GLN A 63 1.39 0.02 -1.24
CA GLN A 63 2.15 -0.58 -2.33
C GLN A 63 3.27 -1.50 -1.83
N LEU A 64 3.93 -1.19 -0.71
CA LEU A 64 4.90 -2.09 -0.07
C LEU A 64 4.26 -3.42 0.34
N TRP A 65 3.09 -3.39 0.99
CA TRP A 65 2.36 -4.62 1.33
C TRP A 65 1.90 -5.40 0.10
N ILE A 66 1.44 -4.72 -0.94
CA ILE A 66 1.10 -5.38 -2.22
C ILE A 66 2.34 -6.05 -2.83
N TYR A 67 3.50 -5.40 -2.75
CA TYR A 67 4.75 -5.97 -3.25
C TYR A 67 5.09 -7.28 -2.52
N ARG A 68 5.00 -7.34 -1.18
CA ARG A 68 5.18 -8.59 -0.43
C ARG A 68 4.19 -9.67 -0.83
N LEU A 69 2.91 -9.31 -0.91
CA LEU A 69 1.86 -10.27 -1.30
C LEU A 69 2.17 -10.90 -2.66
N LEU A 70 2.65 -10.11 -3.61
CA LEU A 70 2.98 -10.60 -4.96
C LEU A 70 4.31 -11.38 -5.02
N ASN A 71 5.36 -10.92 -4.34
CA ASN A 71 6.73 -11.39 -4.59
C ASN A 71 7.30 -12.28 -3.47
N GLU A 72 6.90 -12.05 -2.22
CA GLU A 72 7.37 -12.85 -1.07
C GLU A 72 6.39 -14.00 -0.80
N TYR A 73 5.09 -13.67 -0.70
CA TYR A 73 4.03 -14.64 -0.43
C TYR A 73 3.45 -15.28 -1.69
N ASN A 74 3.85 -14.84 -2.88
CA ASN A 74 3.47 -15.40 -4.18
C ASN A 74 1.95 -15.52 -4.40
N TYR A 75 1.16 -14.60 -3.84
CA TYR A 75 -0.27 -14.53 -4.17
C TYR A 75 -0.44 -14.08 -5.63
N PRO A 76 -1.21 -14.82 -6.45
CA PRO A 76 -1.62 -14.37 -7.77
C PRO A 76 -2.31 -13.01 -7.71
N LYS A 77 -2.08 -12.18 -8.72
CA LYS A 77 -2.56 -10.79 -8.76
C LYS A 77 -4.09 -10.70 -8.67
N GLU A 78 -4.79 -11.65 -9.28
CA GLU A 78 -6.24 -11.82 -9.24
C GLU A 78 -6.80 -12.08 -7.84
N ARG A 79 -5.97 -12.62 -6.93
CA ARG A 79 -6.33 -12.83 -5.52
C ARG A 79 -6.14 -11.59 -4.66
N ILE A 80 -5.71 -10.45 -5.21
CA ILE A 80 -5.49 -9.22 -4.44
C ILE A 80 -6.46 -8.13 -4.92
N GLY A 81 -7.32 -7.66 -4.02
CA GLY A 81 -8.18 -6.49 -4.22
C GLY A 81 -7.65 -5.25 -3.49
N VAL A 82 -7.90 -4.07 -4.05
CA VAL A 82 -7.50 -2.78 -3.46
C VAL A 82 -8.74 -1.90 -3.29
N LYS A 83 -8.91 -1.28 -2.11
CA LYS A 83 -10.06 -0.45 -1.72
C LYS A 83 -11.39 -1.17 -1.98
N LYS A 84 -11.53 -2.38 -1.45
CA LYS A 84 -12.71 -3.22 -1.68
C LYS A 84 -13.76 -2.96 -0.61
N ILE A 85 -15.02 -2.86 -1.04
CA ILE A 85 -16.16 -2.80 -0.14
C ILE A 85 -16.32 -4.17 0.54
N VAL A 86 -16.35 -4.17 1.87
CA VAL A 86 -16.56 -5.32 2.73
C VAL A 86 -17.74 -5.06 3.66
N TYR A 87 -18.51 -6.11 3.95
CA TYR A 87 -19.68 -6.06 4.81
C TYR A 87 -19.39 -6.82 6.09
N PHE A 88 -19.40 -6.14 7.23
CA PHE A 88 -19.24 -6.76 8.54
C PHE A 88 -20.62 -6.99 9.16
N ALA A 89 -20.93 -8.25 9.48
CA ALA A 89 -22.29 -8.70 9.83
C ALA A 89 -22.97 -7.88 10.96
N SER A 90 -22.22 -7.37 11.93
CA SER A 90 -22.75 -6.62 13.08
C SER A 90 -22.80 -5.10 12.89
N GLN A 91 -22.25 -4.57 11.79
CA GLN A 91 -22.16 -3.12 11.57
C GLN A 91 -23.20 -2.68 10.55
N THR A 92 -23.92 -1.62 10.86
CA THR A 92 -24.92 -0.95 10.02
C THR A 92 -24.25 -0.18 8.87
N GLY A 93 -23.42 -0.83 8.06
CA GLY A 93 -22.81 -0.20 6.89
C GLY A 93 -21.65 -0.97 6.27
N ALA A 94 -21.50 -0.80 4.96
CA ALA A 94 -20.35 -1.30 4.22
C ALA A 94 -19.10 -0.45 4.51
N GLN A 95 -17.95 -1.08 4.67
CA GLN A 95 -16.66 -0.41 4.89
C GLN A 95 -15.70 -0.70 3.74
N PHE A 96 -14.65 0.09 3.62
CA PHE A 96 -13.58 -0.15 2.66
C PHE A 96 -12.40 -0.78 3.37
N ALA A 97 -11.96 -1.95 2.90
CA ALA A 97 -10.65 -2.50 3.25
C ALA A 97 -9.61 -2.01 2.24
N ASP A 98 -8.44 -1.58 2.71
CA ASP A 98 -7.36 -1.06 1.87
C ASP A 98 -6.83 -2.11 0.89
N ILE A 99 -6.56 -3.31 1.41
CA ILE A 99 -6.20 -4.50 0.63
C ILE A 99 -7.06 -5.66 1.11
N VAL A 100 -7.52 -6.49 0.19
CA VAL A 100 -8.14 -7.78 0.50
C VAL A 100 -7.39 -8.89 -0.23
N VAL A 101 -7.20 -10.01 0.44
CA VAL A 101 -6.70 -11.24 -0.19
C VAL A 101 -7.86 -12.22 -0.26
N PHE A 102 -8.21 -12.60 -1.49
CA PHE A 102 -9.24 -13.59 -1.75
C PHE A 102 -8.73 -15.00 -1.47
N ARG A 103 -9.66 -15.90 -1.11
CA ARG A 103 -9.46 -17.34 -1.25
C ARG A 103 -9.35 -17.70 -2.74
N GLU A 104 -9.01 -18.95 -3.03
CA GLU A 104 -8.86 -19.45 -4.40
C GLU A 104 -10.16 -19.35 -5.21
N ASP A 105 -11.33 -19.35 -4.54
CA ASP A 105 -12.63 -19.18 -5.17
C ASP A 105 -12.93 -17.75 -5.68
N LEU A 106 -12.05 -16.78 -5.38
CA LEU A 106 -12.20 -15.36 -5.73
C LEU A 106 -13.49 -14.69 -5.21
N LYS A 107 -14.18 -15.34 -4.27
CA LYS A 107 -15.47 -14.88 -3.71
C LYS A 107 -15.30 -14.48 -2.26
N HIS A 108 -14.62 -15.31 -1.48
CA HIS A 108 -14.42 -15.08 -0.05
C HIS A 108 -13.05 -14.47 0.22
N TYR A 109 -12.95 -13.70 1.30
CA TYR A 109 -11.68 -13.10 1.74
C TYR A 109 -11.06 -13.94 2.86
N CYS A 110 -9.73 -14.03 2.89
CA CYS A 110 -9.00 -14.66 4.01
C CYS A 110 -8.14 -13.67 4.80
N ILE A 111 -7.71 -12.56 4.19
CA ILE A 111 -6.92 -11.51 4.84
C ILE A 111 -7.50 -10.15 4.44
N LEU A 112 -7.65 -9.25 5.41
CA LEU A 112 -8.05 -7.86 5.22
C LEU A 112 -6.96 -6.96 5.81
N PHE A 113 -6.47 -6.01 5.02
CA PHE A 113 -5.54 -4.99 5.48
C PHE A 113 -6.28 -3.68 5.67
N GLU A 114 -6.04 -3.05 6.81
CA GLU A 114 -6.39 -1.66 7.09
C GLU A 114 -5.08 -0.89 7.32
N ILE A 115 -4.84 0.14 6.51
CA ILE A 115 -3.58 0.88 6.51
C ILE A 115 -3.84 2.28 7.05
N LYS A 116 -3.17 2.59 8.14
CA LYS A 116 -3.29 3.89 8.79
C LYS A 116 -2.09 4.78 8.49
N ARG A 117 -2.27 6.08 8.75
CA ARG A 117 -1.16 7.04 8.74
C ARG A 117 -0.13 6.62 9.78
N PRO A 118 1.17 6.70 9.44
CA PRO A 118 2.22 6.41 10.41
C PRO A 118 2.25 7.45 11.54
N TYR A 119 1.79 8.69 11.28
CA TYR A 119 1.57 9.72 12.29
C TYR A 119 0.11 9.69 12.74
N ARG A 120 -0.18 9.05 13.88
CA ARG A 120 -1.47 9.17 14.56
C ARG A 120 -1.23 9.79 15.92
N THR A 121 -1.48 11.09 16.06
CA THR A 121 -1.70 11.66 17.39
C THR A 121 -2.92 10.96 17.99
N ALA A 122 -2.76 10.48 19.23
CA ALA A 122 -3.83 9.81 19.97
C ALA A 122 -5.06 10.70 20.10
#